data_AF-C0JP92-F1
#
_entry.id   AF-C0JP92-F1
#
_cell.length_a   1.000
_cell.length_b   1.000
_cell.length_c   1.000
_cell.angle_alpha   90.00
_cell.angle_beta   90.00
_cell.angle_gamma   90.00
#
_symmetry.space_group_name_H-M   'P 1'
#
loop_
_entity.id
_entity.type
_entity.pdbx_description
1 polymer ?
#
loop_
_entity_poly.entity_id
_entity_poly.type
_entity_poly.pdbx_seq_one_letter_code
_entity_poly.pdbx_strand_id
1 'polypeptide(L)'
;GLGVKCSKEVATSIRGAITLAKLSIVPVRRGYWGNKIGLPHTVPCKVTGKCGSVSMRLIPAPRGTGIVSAPVPKKLLQMAGVEDCY
;
A
#
# COMPACT_ATOMS: atom_id res chain seq x y z
N GLY A 1 -8.06 1.57 -0.24
CA GLY A 1 -8.38 2.54 -1.31
C GLY A 1 -7.66 3.85 -1.03
N LEU A 2 -7.55 4.71 -2.03
CA LEU A 2 -6.93 6.04 -1.92
C LEU A 2 -7.89 7.07 -2.50
N GLY A 3 -8.12 8.18 -1.80
CA GLY A 3 -9.04 9.22 -2.22
C GLY A 3 -8.48 10.61 -1.96
N VAL A 4 -8.69 11.51 -2.90
CA VAL A 4 -8.29 12.92 -2.81
C VAL A 4 -9.53 13.77 -3.11
N LYS A 5 -9.78 14.80 -2.29
CA LYS A 5 -10.88 15.75 -2.49
C LYS A 5 -10.45 17.15 -2.07
N CYS A 6 -10.92 18.15 -2.81
CA CYS A 6 -10.75 19.56 -2.48
C CYS A 6 -12.11 20.20 -2.17
N SER A 7 -12.16 21.06 -1.17
CA SER A 7 -13.31 21.91 -0.82
C SER A 7 -12.82 23.16 -0.08
N LYS A 8 -13.68 24.18 0.02
CA LYS A 8 -13.36 25.44 0.71
C LYS A 8 -13.14 25.27 2.21
N GLU A 9 -13.80 24.28 2.82
CA GLU A 9 -13.63 23.96 4.24
C GLU A 9 -12.89 22.63 4.45
N VAL A 10 -12.04 22.58 5.47
CA VAL A 10 -11.21 21.41 5.77
C VAL A 10 -12.05 20.21 6.23
N ALA A 11 -13.08 20.44 7.06
CA ALA A 11 -13.91 19.35 7.57
C ALA A 11 -14.69 18.63 6.45
N THR A 12 -15.18 19.39 5.46
CA THR A 12 -15.93 18.83 4.33
C THR A 12 -15.03 18.08 3.35
N SER A 13 -13.77 18.50 3.18
CA SER A 13 -12.80 17.81 2.33
C SER A 13 -12.38 16.48 2.94
N ILE A 14 -12.10 16.43 4.24
CA ILE A 14 -11.75 15.18 4.93
C ILE A 14 -12.88 14.15 4.81
N ARG A 15 -14.12 14.55 5.13
CA ARG A 15 -15.27 13.63 5.04
C ARG A 15 -15.46 13.10 3.63
N GLY A 16 -15.37 13.96 2.62
CA GLY A 16 -15.53 13.52 1.24
C GLY A 16 -14.34 12.72 0.69
N ALA A 17 -13.11 12.99 1.15
CA ALA A 17 -11.93 12.19 0.81
C ALA A 17 -12.02 10.78 1.37
N ILE A 18 -12.54 10.62 2.61
CA ILE A 18 -12.81 9.30 3.21
C ILE A 18 -13.84 8.53 2.38
N THR A 19 -14.93 9.16 1.96
CA THR A 19 -15.94 8.51 1.11
C THR A 19 -15.33 8.06 -0.22
N LEU A 20 -14.56 8.92 -0.89
CA LEU A 20 -13.87 8.55 -2.14
C LEU A 20 -12.87 7.40 -1.93
N ALA A 21 -12.11 7.42 -0.83
CA ALA A 21 -11.15 6.35 -0.52
C ALA A 21 -11.83 5.00 -0.26
N LYS A 22 -13.07 5.00 0.26
CA LYS A 22 -13.89 3.80 0.44
C LYS A 22 -14.48 3.30 -0.88
N LEU A 23 -14.85 4.19 -1.80
CA LEU A 23 -15.31 3.79 -3.13
C LEU A 23 -14.18 3.20 -3.99
N SER A 24 -12.95 3.69 -3.82
CA SER A 24 -11.76 3.25 -4.57
C SER A 24 -10.97 2.14 -3.89
N ILE A 25 -11.63 1.20 -3.20
CA ILE A 25 -10.93 0.07 -2.58
C ILE A 25 -10.38 -0.86 -3.68
N VAL A 26 -9.08 -1.15 -3.59
CA VAL A 26 -8.38 -2.05 -4.50
C VAL A 26 -7.92 -3.27 -3.70
N PRO A 27 -8.23 -4.50 -4.16
CA PRO A 27 -7.73 -5.71 -3.51
C PRO A 27 -6.21 -5.83 -3.72
N VAL A 28 -5.48 -6.09 -2.65
CA VAL A 28 -4.03 -6.31 -2.70
C VAL A 28 -3.75 -7.80 -2.53
N ARG A 29 -3.13 -8.41 -3.55
CA ARG A 29 -2.71 -9.81 -3.49
C ARG A 29 -1.42 -9.93 -2.70
N ARG A 30 -1.45 -10.74 -1.64
CA ARG A 30 -0.28 -11.09 -0.82
C ARG A 30 0.23 -12.48 -1.20
N GLY A 31 1.52 -12.71 -0.98
CA GLY A 31 2.22 -13.94 -1.29
C GLY A 31 3.30 -14.26 -0.27
N TYR A 32 4.20 -15.16 -0.66
CA TYR A 32 5.35 -15.59 0.11
C TYR A 32 6.61 -15.28 -0.69
N TRP A 33 7.70 -14.98 0.01
CA TRP A 33 8.99 -14.82 -0.63
C TRP A 33 9.60 -16.15 -1.10
N GLY A 34 9.43 -17.22 -0.31
CA GLY A 34 9.92 -18.56 -0.60
C GLY A 34 8.90 -19.63 -0.22
N ASN A 35 9.19 -20.43 0.81
CA ASN A 35 8.28 -21.47 1.27
C ASN A 35 6.92 -20.90 1.72
N LYS A 36 5.84 -21.59 1.35
CA LYS A 36 4.44 -21.20 1.61
C LYS A 36 3.99 -21.63 3.01
N ILE A 37 4.64 -21.10 4.04
CA ILE A 37 4.39 -21.48 5.43
C ILE A 37 3.63 -20.37 6.15
N GLY A 38 2.49 -20.70 6.73
CA GLY A 38 1.67 -19.77 7.53
C GLY A 38 0.85 -18.81 6.68
N LEU A 39 0.81 -17.54 7.07
CA LEU A 39 0.09 -16.48 6.37
C LEU A 39 1.00 -15.77 5.34
N PRO A 40 0.44 -15.27 4.23
CA PRO A 40 1.20 -14.50 3.25
C PRO A 40 1.63 -13.15 3.82
N HIS A 41 2.92 -12.85 3.76
CA HIS A 41 3.56 -11.69 4.40
C HIS A 41 4.06 -10.64 3.39
N THR A 42 4.26 -11.00 2.11
CA THR A 42 4.94 -10.15 1.11
C THR A 42 4.12 -9.94 -0.15
N VAL A 43 4.63 -9.14 -1.08
CA VAL A 43 4.17 -9.10 -2.47
C VAL A 43 4.58 -10.41 -3.18
N PRO A 44 3.77 -10.99 -4.09
CA PRO A 44 4.07 -12.26 -4.75
C PRO A 44 5.15 -12.18 -5.83
N CYS A 45 5.36 -11.00 -6.43
CA CYS A 45 6.37 -10.77 -7.46
C CYS A 45 6.90 -9.33 -7.34
N LYS A 46 7.96 -9.01 -8.09
CA LYS A 46 8.47 -7.63 -8.16
C LYS A 46 7.45 -6.80 -8.95
N VAL A 47 6.82 -5.84 -8.31
CA VAL A 47 5.79 -4.98 -8.94
C VAL A 47 6.32 -3.56 -9.02
N THR A 48 6.06 -2.89 -10.13
CA THR A 48 6.36 -1.46 -10.32
C THR A 48 5.07 -0.69 -10.54
N GLY A 49 4.88 0.40 -9.80
CA GLY A 49 3.82 1.39 -10.03
C GLY A 49 4.45 2.73 -10.41
N LYS A 50 3.88 3.42 -11.40
CA LYS A 50 4.31 4.76 -11.80
C LYS A 50 3.14 5.73 -11.72
N CYS A 51 3.38 6.90 -11.14
CA CYS A 51 2.44 8.01 -11.13
C CYS A 51 3.22 9.31 -11.43
N GLY A 52 3.00 9.89 -12.60
CA GLY A 52 3.76 11.05 -13.08
C GLY A 52 5.26 10.73 -13.22
N SER A 53 6.11 11.55 -12.59
CA SER A 53 7.56 11.37 -12.53
C SER A 53 8.01 10.33 -11.50
N VAL A 54 7.15 9.95 -10.55
CA VAL A 54 7.50 9.05 -9.45
C VAL A 54 7.25 7.60 -9.87
N SER A 55 8.25 6.76 -9.69
CA SER A 55 8.14 5.31 -9.84
C SER A 55 8.46 4.63 -8.52
N MET A 56 7.64 3.66 -8.13
CA MET A 56 7.82 2.86 -6.93
C MET A 56 7.91 1.39 -7.32
N ARG A 57 8.93 0.71 -6.81
CA ARG A 57 9.13 -0.71 -7.01
C ARG A 57 8.94 -1.40 -5.67
N LEU A 58 8.03 -2.35 -5.61
CA LEU A 58 7.83 -3.24 -4.47
C LEU A 58 8.54 -4.56 -4.78
N ILE A 59 9.48 -4.93 -3.93
CA ILE A 59 10.24 -6.18 -4.08
C ILE A 59 9.86 -7.12 -2.93
N PRO A 60 9.58 -8.40 -3.22
CA PRO A 60 9.34 -9.40 -2.18
C PRO A 60 10.54 -9.51 -1.23
N ALA A 61 10.29 -9.56 0.07
CA ALA A 61 11.32 -9.62 1.10
C ALA A 61 11.19 -10.88 1.98
N PRO A 62 12.26 -11.45 2.54
CA PRO A 62 12.15 -12.58 3.45
C PRO A 62 11.39 -12.21 4.73
N ARG A 63 10.83 -13.22 5.41
CA ARG A 63 10.01 -13.01 6.61
C ARG A 63 10.80 -12.33 7.73
N GLY A 64 10.26 -11.25 8.30
CA GLY A 64 10.86 -10.52 9.42
C GLY A 64 11.76 -9.34 9.03
N THR A 65 11.85 -9.01 7.74
CA THR A 65 12.51 -7.78 7.27
C THR A 65 11.78 -6.50 7.67
N GLY A 66 10.46 -6.57 7.83
CA GLY A 66 9.60 -5.41 7.97
C GLY A 66 9.44 -4.61 6.67
N ILE A 67 8.75 -3.48 6.77
CA ILE A 67 8.52 -2.57 5.65
C ILE A 67 9.69 -1.61 5.52
N VAL A 68 10.56 -1.84 4.52
CA VAL A 68 11.65 -0.94 4.14
C VAL A 68 11.14 0.03 3.09
N SER A 69 10.61 1.18 3.53
CA SER A 69 10.19 2.24 2.62
C SER A 69 10.21 3.60 3.31
N ALA A 70 10.06 4.67 2.51
CA ALA A 70 9.85 6.01 3.01
C ALA A 70 8.61 6.09 3.95
N PRO A 71 8.53 7.09 4.85
CA PRO A 71 7.49 7.13 5.89
C PRO A 71 6.06 7.19 5.35
N VAL A 72 5.84 7.80 4.18
CA VAL A 72 4.52 7.89 3.54
C VAL A 72 4.05 6.55 2.97
N PRO A 73 4.80 5.88 2.06
CA PRO A 73 4.40 4.56 1.56
C PRO A 73 4.37 3.50 2.66
N LYS A 74 5.18 3.62 3.72
CA LYS A 74 5.14 2.70 4.86
C LYS A 74 3.75 2.62 5.50
N LYS A 75 3.10 3.76 5.73
CA LYS A 75 1.72 3.80 6.25
C LYS A 75 0.71 3.15 5.30
N LEU A 76 0.86 3.38 4.00
CA LEU A 76 -0.02 2.78 2.97
C LEU A 76 0.14 1.25 2.91
N LEU A 77 1.38 0.75 2.91
CA LEU A 77 1.68 -0.68 2.88
C LEU A 77 1.20 -1.40 4.15
N GLN A 78 1.31 -0.73 5.30
CA GLN A 78 0.78 -1.25 6.57
C GLN A 78 -0.75 -1.34 6.54
N MET A 79 -1.44 -0.33 5.98
CA MET A 79 -2.90 -0.39 5.77
C MET A 79 -3.31 -1.46 4.75
N ALA A 80 -2.43 -1.81 3.81
CA ALA A 80 -2.66 -2.90 2.86
C ALA A 80 -2.41 -4.30 3.45
N GLY A 81 -1.86 -4.39 4.68
CA GLY A 81 -1.57 -5.65 5.35
C GLY A 81 -0.33 -6.40 4.80
N VAL A 82 0.61 -5.66 4.20
CA VAL A 82 1.92 -6.19 3.81
C VAL A 82 2.87 -6.00 4.99
N GLU A 83 3.47 -7.09 5.46
CA GLU A 83 4.37 -7.08 6.62
C GLU A 83 5.83 -6.87 6.19
N ASP A 84 6.21 -7.48 5.08
CA ASP A 84 7.58 -7.55 4.58
C ASP A 84 7.64 -7.07 3.12
N CYS A 85 8.41 -6.00 2.88
CA CYS A 85 8.64 -5.48 1.54
C CYS A 85 9.92 -4.64 1.51
N TYR A 86 10.67 -4.78 0.43
CA TYR A 86 11.73 -3.85 0.03
C TYR A 86 11.20 -2.83 -0.99
#